data_AF-A0A8J3Z3C8-F1
#
_entry.id   AF-A0A8J3Z3C8-F1
#
_cell.length_a   1.000
_cell.length_b   1.000
_cell.length_c   1.000
_cell.angle_alpha   90.00
_cell.angle_beta   90.00
_cell.angle_gamma   90.00
#
_symmetry.space_group_name_H-M   'P 1'
#
loop_
_entity.id
_entity.type
_entity.pdbx_description
1 polymer ?
#
loop_
_entity_poly.entity_id
_entity_poly.type
_entity_poly.pdbx_seq_one_letter_code
_entity_poly.pdbx_strand_id
1 'polypeptide(L)'
;MAPVHHFAYGSVNPVLAFVLSFIGSLLSLILARQARDARGSQRVRYLILSALSLGGTGIWLMHFMAMVGFDVPDSPVRYDLPITALSFAIAVVIVAVGLFTAIFTRPGTLKVVTGGVITGIGVAAMHYTGMLSMQVGGKISFDLKYVAASVGVAVVAATVALWFAAVLRGTTAMVGAALIMAVAVCSMHYTGMLAIRVRLTDPGARVEGLETFELLAPIAIIACVMIMGLAYATVSSTPSMEEAPAGAHHRRVVADRT
;
A
#
# COMPACT_ATOMS: atom_id res chain seq x y z
N MET A 1 23.22 -20.89 11.16
CA MET A 1 22.34 -19.83 10.59
C MET A 1 23.04 -18.52 10.87
N ALA A 2 23.16 -17.63 9.90
CA ALA A 2 23.74 -16.31 10.16
C ALA A 2 22.78 -15.50 11.08
N PRO A 3 23.30 -14.68 12.01
CA PRO A 3 22.48 -13.68 12.67
C PRO A 3 21.86 -12.75 11.61
N VAL A 4 20.73 -12.13 11.93
CA VAL A 4 20.03 -11.21 11.03
C VAL A 4 19.56 -10.03 11.86
N HIS A 5 19.84 -8.80 11.41
CA HIS A 5 19.35 -7.60 12.07
C HIS A 5 18.13 -7.07 11.31
N HIS A 6 16.98 -7.04 11.96
CA HIS A 6 15.75 -6.49 11.39
C HIS A 6 15.68 -4.96 11.45
N PHE A 7 16.61 -4.31 12.18
CA PHE A 7 16.61 -2.88 12.48
C PHE A 7 18.03 -2.31 12.46
N ALA A 8 18.78 -2.52 11.37
CA ALA A 8 20.18 -2.08 11.26
C ALA A 8 20.37 -0.57 11.46
N TYR A 9 19.36 0.24 11.13
CA TYR A 9 19.34 1.69 11.33
C TYR A 9 18.49 2.14 12.53
N GLY A 10 18.21 1.25 13.49
CA GLY A 10 17.38 1.53 14.65
C GLY A 10 15.89 1.69 14.31
N SER A 11 15.17 2.54 15.04
CA SER A 11 13.73 2.73 14.90
C SER A 11 13.30 3.56 13.69
N VAL A 12 14.24 4.12 12.91
CA VAL A 12 13.92 5.03 11.80
C VAL A 12 13.17 4.32 10.68
N ASN A 13 13.68 3.18 10.20
CA ASN A 13 13.03 2.40 9.14
C ASN A 13 11.62 1.92 9.47
N PRO A 14 11.35 1.27 10.62
CA PRO A 14 9.99 0.87 10.97
C PRO A 14 9.04 2.05 11.09
N VAL A 15 9.50 3.19 11.61
CA VAL A 15 8.68 4.40 11.72
C VAL A 15 8.37 4.97 10.33
N LEU A 16 9.35 5.07 9.44
CA LEU A 16 9.13 5.55 8.06
C LEU A 16 8.22 4.61 7.27
N ALA A 17 8.42 3.30 7.39
CA ALA A 17 7.56 2.29 6.81
C ALA A 17 6.11 2.46 7.32
N PHE A 18 5.92 2.62 8.63
CA PHE A 18 4.61 2.87 9.22
C PHE A 18 3.96 4.14 8.67
N VAL A 19 4.71 5.25 8.57
CA VAL A 19 4.22 6.53 8.04
C VAL A 19 3.80 6.40 6.58
N LEU A 20 4.59 5.71 5.74
CA LEU A 20 4.23 5.43 4.34
C LEU A 20 2.95 4.59 4.27
N SER A 21 2.82 3.58 5.14
CA SER A 21 1.62 2.75 5.22
C SER A 21 0.38 3.56 5.61
N PHE A 22 0.52 4.44 6.60
CA PHE A 22 -0.53 5.31 7.09
C PHE A 22 -0.98 6.30 6.00
N ILE A 23 -0.05 6.99 5.34
CA ILE A 23 -0.36 7.94 4.27
C ILE A 23 -1.06 7.25 3.10
N GLY A 24 -0.53 6.12 2.62
CA GLY A 24 -1.14 5.35 1.53
C GLY A 24 -2.53 4.82 1.89
N SER A 25 -2.72 4.37 3.14
CA SER A 25 -4.02 3.90 3.63
C SER A 25 -5.04 5.04 3.73
N LEU A 26 -4.67 6.17 4.30
CA LEU A 26 -5.56 7.33 4.46
C LEU A 26 -6.01 7.89 3.10
N LEU A 27 -5.06 8.11 2.19
CA LEU A 27 -5.35 8.60 0.85
C LEU A 27 -6.23 7.63 0.07
N SER A 28 -5.96 6.32 0.18
CA SER A 28 -6.82 5.31 -0.41
C SER A 28 -8.26 5.36 0.13
N LEU A 29 -8.47 5.53 1.44
CA LEU A 29 -9.82 5.66 2.02
C LEU A 29 -10.54 6.92 1.52
N ILE A 30 -9.84 8.05 1.40
CA ILE A 30 -10.39 9.30 0.85
C ILE A 30 -10.83 9.10 -0.60
N LEU A 31 -9.98 8.47 -1.43
CA LEU A 31 -10.28 8.20 -2.83
C LEU A 31 -11.37 7.14 -3.01
N ALA A 32 -11.40 6.11 -2.15
CA ALA A 32 -12.48 5.13 -2.12
C ALA A 32 -13.82 5.79 -1.78
N ARG A 33 -13.85 6.76 -0.86
CA ARG A 33 -15.04 7.58 -0.60
C ARG A 33 -15.45 8.35 -1.86
N GLN A 34 -14.54 9.05 -2.52
CA GLN A 34 -14.84 9.80 -3.75
C GLN A 34 -15.33 8.86 -4.88
N ALA A 35 -14.78 7.65 -5.00
CA ALA A 35 -15.22 6.64 -5.95
C ALA A 35 -16.67 6.18 -5.71
N ARG A 36 -17.14 6.13 -4.45
CA ARG A 36 -18.53 5.79 -4.12
C ARG A 36 -19.51 6.90 -4.48
N ASP A 37 -19.06 8.15 -4.47
CA ASP A 37 -19.88 9.33 -4.80
C ASP A 37 -19.84 9.65 -6.31
N ALA A 38 -18.82 9.19 -7.03
CA ALA A 38 -18.65 9.39 -8.47
C ALA A 38 -19.39 8.36 -9.34
N ARG A 39 -19.57 8.69 -10.63
CA ARG A 39 -20.16 7.82 -11.66
C ARG A 39 -19.23 7.69 -12.88
N GLY A 40 -19.46 6.65 -13.69
CA GLY A 40 -18.75 6.46 -14.97
C GLY A 40 -17.22 6.42 -14.84
N SER A 41 -16.53 7.13 -15.73
CA SER A 41 -15.06 7.18 -15.80
C SER A 41 -14.40 7.78 -14.55
N GLN A 42 -15.05 8.73 -13.89
CA GLN A 42 -14.50 9.35 -12.67
C GLN A 42 -14.42 8.35 -11.51
N ARG A 43 -15.42 7.47 -11.39
CA ARG A 43 -15.38 6.38 -10.42
C ARG A 43 -14.21 5.44 -10.64
N VAL A 44 -13.96 5.06 -11.90
CA VAL A 44 -12.82 4.21 -12.29
C VAL A 44 -11.50 4.91 -11.95
N ARG A 45 -11.37 6.20 -12.26
CA ARG A 45 -10.19 7.00 -11.95
C ARG A 45 -9.88 7.01 -10.44
N TYR A 46 -10.87 7.26 -9.59
CA TYR A 46 -10.66 7.25 -8.14
C TYR A 46 -10.29 5.88 -7.60
N LEU A 47 -10.84 4.79 -8.15
CA LEU A 47 -10.44 3.44 -7.75
C LEU A 47 -9.00 3.11 -8.17
N ILE A 48 -8.56 3.53 -9.36
CA ILE A 48 -7.18 3.36 -9.80
C ILE A 48 -6.22 4.15 -8.89
N LEU A 49 -6.55 5.40 -8.58
CA LEU A 49 -5.75 6.22 -7.66
C LEU A 49 -5.72 5.64 -6.24
N SER A 50 -6.85 5.10 -5.76
CA SER A 50 -6.96 4.42 -4.46
C SER A 50 -6.09 3.15 -4.43
N ALA A 51 -6.06 2.37 -5.53
CA ALA A 51 -5.22 1.20 -5.65
C ALA A 51 -3.73 1.53 -5.72
N LEU A 52 -3.36 2.57 -6.46
CA LEU A 52 -1.99 3.10 -6.48
C LEU A 52 -1.58 3.58 -5.08
N SER A 53 -2.44 4.29 -4.38
CA SER A 53 -2.16 4.82 -3.05
C SER A 53 -1.97 3.71 -2.01
N LEU A 54 -2.90 2.75 -1.91
CA LEU A 54 -2.78 1.66 -0.95
C LEU A 54 -1.74 0.63 -1.40
N GLY A 55 -1.84 0.09 -2.61
CA GLY A 55 -0.94 -0.94 -3.12
C GLY A 55 0.50 -0.43 -3.30
N GLY A 56 0.67 0.72 -3.94
CA GLY A 56 1.97 1.33 -4.20
C GLY A 56 2.59 1.94 -2.95
N THR A 57 1.92 2.89 -2.30
CA THR A 57 2.48 3.57 -1.12
C THR A 57 2.27 2.78 0.17
N GLY A 58 1.03 2.37 0.42
CA GLY A 58 0.63 1.78 1.70
C GLY A 58 1.26 0.42 1.99
N ILE A 59 1.51 -0.37 0.93
CA ILE A 59 1.96 -1.76 1.03
C ILE A 59 3.37 -1.92 0.42
N TRP A 60 3.58 -1.54 -0.85
CA TRP A 60 4.86 -1.77 -1.53
C TRP A 60 5.99 -0.87 -1.03
N LEU A 61 5.82 0.46 -1.00
CA LEU A 61 6.81 1.39 -0.46
C LEU A 61 7.09 1.10 1.02
N MET A 62 6.05 0.79 1.81
CA MET A 62 6.22 0.35 3.19
C MET A 62 7.12 -0.89 3.28
N HIS A 63 6.84 -1.93 2.49
CA HIS A 63 7.60 -3.19 2.52
C HIS A 63 9.08 -2.96 2.21
N PHE A 64 9.41 -2.23 1.15
CA PHE A 64 10.81 -1.97 0.80
C PHE A 64 11.49 -1.00 1.77
N MET A 65 10.79 0.01 2.29
CA MET A 65 11.33 0.89 3.34
C MET A 65 11.70 0.11 4.61
N ALA A 66 10.90 -0.90 4.96
CA ALA A 66 11.20 -1.80 6.07
C ALA A 66 12.38 -2.75 5.73
N MET A 67 12.44 -3.29 4.50
CA MET A 67 13.54 -4.17 4.07
C MET A 67 14.88 -3.45 3.94
N VAL A 68 14.91 -2.14 3.67
CA VAL A 68 16.16 -1.36 3.75
C VAL A 68 16.80 -1.48 5.14
N GLY A 69 16.00 -1.71 6.20
CA GLY A 69 16.50 -1.89 7.56
C GLY A 69 16.98 -3.32 7.87
N PHE A 70 16.80 -4.26 6.94
CA PHE A 70 17.22 -5.64 7.05
C PHE A 70 18.68 -5.78 6.62
N ASP A 71 19.49 -6.34 7.50
CA ASP A 71 20.91 -6.59 7.26
C ASP A 71 21.28 -8.04 7.58
N VAL A 72 22.15 -8.60 6.74
CA VAL A 72 22.74 -9.92 6.92
C VAL A 72 24.24 -9.71 7.17
N PRO A 73 24.70 -9.84 8.42
CA PRO A 73 26.12 -9.87 8.75
C PRO A 73 26.87 -10.81 7.81
N ASP A 74 28.02 -10.35 7.33
CA ASP A 74 28.92 -11.05 6.41
C ASP A 74 28.42 -11.22 4.96
N SER A 75 27.36 -10.51 4.53
CA SER A 75 26.96 -10.48 3.12
C SER A 75 26.23 -9.21 2.69
N PRO A 76 26.60 -8.55 1.58
CA PRO A 76 25.84 -7.41 1.07
C PRO A 76 24.45 -7.86 0.61
N VAL A 77 23.41 -7.14 1.06
CA VAL A 77 22.04 -7.31 0.56
C VAL A 77 21.87 -6.43 -0.68
N ARG A 78 21.53 -7.05 -1.81
CA ARG A 78 21.23 -6.37 -3.07
C ARG A 78 19.86 -6.75 -3.59
N TYR A 79 19.37 -6.01 -4.59
CA TYR A 79 18.00 -6.18 -5.09
C TYR A 79 17.96 -6.38 -6.61
N ASP A 80 17.24 -7.42 -7.03
CA ASP A 80 16.87 -7.66 -8.43
C ASP A 80 15.75 -6.69 -8.84
N LEU A 81 16.04 -5.82 -9.80
CA LEU A 81 15.11 -4.77 -10.24
C LEU A 81 13.86 -5.32 -10.95
N PRO A 82 13.96 -6.28 -11.90
CA PRO A 82 12.79 -6.93 -12.50
C PRO A 82 11.81 -7.54 -11.50
N ILE A 83 12.31 -8.32 -10.52
CA ILE A 83 11.46 -8.95 -9.50
C ILE A 83 10.87 -7.89 -8.56
N THR A 84 11.64 -6.85 -8.24
CA THR A 84 11.15 -5.70 -7.46
C THR A 84 10.01 -4.98 -8.18
N ALA A 85 10.14 -4.73 -9.49
CA ALA A 85 9.07 -4.14 -10.31
C ALA A 85 7.84 -5.06 -10.44
N LEU A 86 8.06 -6.38 -10.55
CA LEU A 86 6.98 -7.36 -10.55
C LEU A 86 6.19 -7.32 -9.22
N SER A 87 6.88 -7.24 -8.08
CA SER A 87 6.22 -7.09 -6.78
C SER A 87 5.34 -5.84 -6.72
N PHE A 88 5.81 -4.70 -7.24
CA PHE A 88 5.02 -3.46 -7.33
C PHE A 88 3.75 -3.67 -8.17
N ALA A 89 3.88 -4.29 -9.34
CA ALA A 89 2.76 -4.58 -10.22
C ALA A 89 1.71 -5.47 -9.52
N ILE A 90 2.15 -6.53 -8.83
CA ILE A 90 1.26 -7.40 -8.05
C ILE A 90 0.50 -6.59 -6.99
N ALA A 91 1.19 -5.70 -6.26
CA ALA A 91 0.59 -4.86 -5.22
C ALA A 91 -0.57 -4.02 -5.77
N VAL A 92 -0.31 -3.27 -6.84
CA VAL A 92 -1.28 -2.34 -7.43
C VAL A 92 -2.46 -3.12 -8.04
N VAL A 93 -2.18 -4.18 -8.79
CA VAL A 93 -3.21 -4.97 -9.45
C VAL A 93 -4.13 -5.65 -8.43
N ILE A 94 -3.59 -6.31 -7.40
CA ILE A 94 -4.44 -7.06 -6.48
C ILE A 94 -5.28 -6.15 -5.57
N VAL A 95 -4.74 -4.98 -5.20
CA VAL A 95 -5.50 -3.98 -4.46
C VAL A 95 -6.59 -3.38 -5.34
N ALA A 96 -6.31 -3.11 -6.63
CA ALA A 96 -7.33 -2.69 -7.58
C ALA A 96 -8.45 -3.73 -7.67
N VAL A 97 -8.13 -5.00 -7.89
CA VAL A 97 -9.13 -6.09 -7.93
C VAL A 97 -10.02 -6.10 -6.67
N GLY A 98 -9.42 -5.97 -5.48
CA GLY A 98 -10.15 -5.89 -4.22
C GLY A 98 -11.10 -4.69 -4.15
N LEU A 99 -10.60 -3.49 -4.46
CA LEU A 99 -11.38 -2.26 -4.45
C LEU A 99 -12.51 -2.29 -5.48
N PHE A 100 -12.26 -2.74 -6.71
CA PHE A 100 -13.30 -2.88 -7.72
C PHE A 100 -14.35 -3.91 -7.30
N THR A 101 -13.95 -5.02 -6.68
CA THR A 101 -14.88 -6.03 -6.16
C THR A 101 -15.76 -5.46 -5.05
N ALA A 102 -15.15 -4.79 -4.07
CA ALA A 102 -15.83 -4.29 -2.88
C ALA A 102 -16.67 -3.02 -3.15
N ILE A 103 -16.21 -2.14 -4.03
CA ILE A 103 -16.77 -0.81 -4.22
C ILE A 103 -17.55 -0.69 -5.53
N PHE A 104 -17.09 -1.25 -6.65
CA PHE A 104 -17.66 -0.93 -7.97
C PHE A 104 -19.06 -1.52 -8.17
N THR A 105 -19.32 -2.68 -7.58
CA THR A 105 -20.59 -3.41 -7.70
C THR A 105 -21.53 -3.14 -6.52
N ARG A 106 -22.76 -3.68 -6.51
CA ARG A 106 -23.69 -3.49 -5.37
C ARG A 106 -23.04 -3.93 -4.05
N PRO A 107 -23.08 -3.11 -3.00
CA PRO A 107 -22.43 -3.40 -1.72
C PRO A 107 -23.01 -4.68 -1.10
N GLY A 108 -22.14 -5.51 -0.52
CA GLY A 108 -22.54 -6.75 0.16
C GLY A 108 -21.36 -7.41 0.86
N THR A 109 -21.61 -7.97 2.04
CA THR A 109 -20.59 -8.59 2.90
C THR A 109 -19.79 -9.66 2.18
N LEU A 110 -20.45 -10.50 1.35
CA LEU A 110 -19.78 -11.55 0.59
C LEU A 110 -18.68 -11.00 -0.32
N LYS A 111 -18.89 -9.84 -0.95
CA LYS A 111 -17.91 -9.24 -1.88
C LYS A 111 -16.71 -8.63 -1.16
N VAL A 112 -16.94 -8.09 0.04
CA VAL A 112 -15.85 -7.61 0.89
C VAL A 112 -15.00 -8.78 1.35
N VAL A 113 -15.62 -9.91 1.72
CA VAL A 113 -14.90 -11.12 2.11
C VAL A 113 -14.14 -11.73 0.92
N THR A 114 -14.78 -11.93 -0.24
CA THR A 114 -14.09 -12.50 -1.41
C THR A 114 -12.98 -11.58 -1.91
N GLY A 115 -13.25 -10.27 -1.99
CA GLY A 115 -12.23 -9.26 -2.31
C GLY A 115 -11.08 -9.27 -1.30
N GLY A 116 -11.39 -9.41 -0.01
CA GLY A 116 -10.40 -9.45 1.07
C GLY A 116 -9.50 -10.68 1.01
N VAL A 117 -10.06 -11.85 0.71
CA VAL A 117 -9.28 -13.09 0.48
C VAL A 117 -8.36 -12.94 -0.73
N ILE A 118 -8.89 -12.47 -1.86
CA ILE A 118 -8.10 -12.28 -3.10
C ILE A 118 -6.98 -11.27 -2.86
N THR A 119 -7.30 -10.10 -2.30
CA THR A 119 -6.33 -9.05 -2.00
C THR A 119 -5.32 -9.51 -0.97
N GLY A 120 -5.72 -10.20 0.10
CA GLY A 120 -4.81 -10.72 1.12
C GLY A 120 -3.81 -11.72 0.56
N ILE A 121 -4.26 -12.68 -0.24
CA ILE A 121 -3.39 -13.66 -0.91
C ILE A 121 -2.41 -12.95 -1.84
N GLY A 122 -2.88 -12.00 -2.67
CA GLY A 122 -1.97 -11.29 -3.57
C GLY A 122 -1.03 -10.31 -2.86
N VAL A 123 -1.43 -9.74 -1.72
CA VAL A 123 -0.54 -8.92 -0.88
C VAL A 123 0.55 -9.78 -0.24
N ALA A 124 0.22 -10.99 0.21
CA ALA A 124 1.23 -11.97 0.63
C ALA A 124 2.14 -12.37 -0.56
N ALA A 125 1.57 -12.64 -1.74
CA ALA A 125 2.34 -12.95 -2.94
C ALA A 125 3.29 -11.82 -3.33
N MET A 126 2.85 -10.57 -3.21
CA MET A 126 3.71 -9.40 -3.39
C MET A 126 4.85 -9.38 -2.39
N HIS A 127 4.54 -9.57 -1.10
CA HIS A 127 5.53 -9.57 -0.02
C HIS A 127 6.62 -10.63 -0.24
N TYR A 128 6.23 -11.86 -0.56
CA TYR A 128 7.19 -12.93 -0.84
C TYR A 128 7.94 -12.72 -2.16
N THR A 129 7.30 -12.19 -3.21
CA THR A 129 7.99 -11.77 -4.44
C THR A 129 9.02 -10.68 -4.15
N GLY A 130 8.70 -9.71 -3.31
CA GLY A 130 9.63 -8.66 -2.87
C GLY A 130 10.81 -9.23 -2.08
N MET A 131 10.58 -10.19 -1.19
CA MET A 131 11.67 -10.89 -0.51
C MET A 131 12.54 -11.74 -1.45
N LEU A 132 11.95 -12.34 -2.48
CA LEU A 132 12.68 -13.09 -3.49
C LEU A 132 13.55 -12.20 -4.39
N SER A 133 13.34 -10.87 -4.40
CA SER A 133 14.25 -9.96 -5.09
C SER A 133 15.55 -9.74 -4.34
N MET A 134 15.62 -10.09 -3.05
CA MET A 134 16.85 -9.99 -2.27
C MET A 134 17.89 -10.98 -2.75
N GLN A 135 19.05 -10.45 -3.11
CA GLN A 135 20.26 -11.18 -3.46
C GLN A 135 21.22 -11.10 -2.27
N VAL A 136 21.68 -12.26 -1.81
CA VAL A 136 22.66 -12.43 -0.74
C VAL A 136 23.67 -13.50 -1.16
N GLY A 137 24.86 -13.54 -0.57
CA GLY A 137 25.93 -14.53 -0.79
C GLY A 137 25.60 -15.94 -0.27
N GLY A 138 24.36 -16.38 -0.44
CA GLY A 138 23.84 -17.62 0.12
C GLY A 138 22.43 -17.94 -0.36
N LYS A 139 21.79 -18.88 0.33
CA LYS A 139 20.41 -19.30 0.03
C LYS A 139 19.44 -18.74 1.07
N ILE A 140 18.37 -18.13 0.58
CA ILE A 140 17.21 -17.72 1.38
C ILE A 140 16.20 -18.87 1.38
N SER A 141 15.69 -19.20 2.55
CA SER A 141 14.61 -20.18 2.74
C SER A 141 13.57 -19.63 3.72
N PHE A 142 12.35 -20.15 3.66
CA PHE A 142 11.23 -19.68 4.47
C PHE A 142 10.68 -20.79 5.36
N ASP A 143 10.43 -20.47 6.62
CA ASP A 143 9.66 -21.33 7.53
C ASP A 143 8.16 -21.21 7.23
N LEU A 144 7.56 -22.31 6.74
CA LEU A 144 6.16 -22.35 6.31
C LEU A 144 5.17 -21.94 7.41
N LYS A 145 5.51 -22.11 8.70
CA LYS A 145 4.60 -21.73 9.79
C LYS A 145 4.39 -20.22 9.83
N TYR A 146 5.48 -19.45 9.71
CA TYR A 146 5.41 -17.99 9.69
C TYR A 146 4.85 -17.48 8.35
N VAL A 147 5.05 -18.21 7.26
CA VAL A 147 4.39 -17.92 5.97
C VAL A 147 2.87 -18.07 6.09
N ALA A 148 2.39 -19.17 6.64
CA ALA A 148 0.95 -19.36 6.83
C ALA A 148 0.35 -18.29 7.78
N ALA A 149 1.07 -17.94 8.85
CA ALA A 149 0.65 -16.90 9.79
C ALA A 149 0.56 -15.52 9.12
N SER A 150 1.58 -15.11 8.34
CA SER A 150 1.57 -13.82 7.64
C SER A 150 0.45 -13.75 6.59
N VAL A 151 0.18 -14.85 5.86
CA VAL A 151 -0.94 -14.94 4.91
C VAL A 151 -2.28 -14.77 5.63
N GLY A 152 -2.45 -15.39 6.80
CA GLY A 152 -3.64 -15.19 7.64
C GLY A 152 -3.84 -13.73 8.04
N VAL A 153 -2.77 -13.07 8.52
CA VAL A 153 -2.80 -11.64 8.85
C VAL A 153 -3.13 -10.80 7.60
N ALA A 154 -2.56 -11.13 6.44
CA ALA A 154 -2.80 -10.41 5.19
C ALA A 154 -4.27 -10.47 4.77
N VAL A 155 -4.92 -11.64 4.85
CA VAL A 155 -6.33 -11.83 4.51
C VAL A 155 -7.24 -11.05 5.45
N VAL A 156 -6.99 -11.10 6.76
CA VAL A 156 -7.77 -10.33 7.75
C VAL A 156 -7.59 -8.84 7.51
N ALA A 157 -6.35 -8.37 7.38
CA ALA A 157 -6.03 -6.97 7.15
C ALA A 157 -6.67 -6.43 5.86
N ALA A 158 -6.56 -7.18 4.76
CA ALA A 158 -7.16 -6.81 3.48
C ALA A 158 -8.69 -6.77 3.55
N THR A 159 -9.32 -7.72 4.23
CA THR A 159 -10.79 -7.74 4.42
C THR A 159 -11.25 -6.52 5.22
N VAL A 160 -10.56 -6.20 6.31
CA VAL A 160 -10.86 -5.02 7.15
C VAL A 160 -10.63 -3.72 6.37
N ALA A 161 -9.55 -3.62 5.60
CA ALA A 161 -9.25 -2.47 4.76
C ALA A 161 -10.34 -2.23 3.70
N LEU A 162 -10.77 -3.29 3.00
CA LEU A 162 -11.84 -3.18 2.01
C LEU A 162 -13.19 -2.86 2.65
N TRP A 163 -13.46 -3.38 3.86
CA TRP A 163 -14.64 -3.01 4.63
C TRP A 163 -14.63 -1.52 4.96
N PHE A 164 -13.54 -0.99 5.51
CA PHE A 164 -13.37 0.44 5.76
C PHE A 164 -13.55 1.27 4.49
N ALA A 165 -12.94 0.85 3.39
CA ALA A 165 -13.06 1.49 2.08
C ALA A 165 -14.47 1.38 1.47
N ALA A 166 -15.34 0.52 1.96
CA ALA A 166 -16.73 0.41 1.53
C ALA A 166 -17.68 1.27 2.39
N VAL A 167 -17.40 1.45 3.69
CA VAL A 167 -18.37 2.01 4.65
C VAL A 167 -18.00 3.38 5.23
N LEU A 168 -16.71 3.70 5.39
CA LEU A 168 -16.30 4.91 6.12
C LEU A 168 -16.51 6.17 5.29
N ARG A 169 -17.13 7.18 5.91
CA ARG A 169 -17.35 8.50 5.30
C ARG A 169 -16.66 9.65 6.03
N GLY A 170 -16.60 9.62 7.36
CA GLY A 170 -16.03 10.71 8.16
C GLY A 170 -14.49 10.73 8.17
N THR A 171 -13.89 11.92 8.06
CA THR A 171 -12.43 12.10 8.00
C THR A 171 -11.72 11.57 9.24
N THR A 172 -12.24 11.84 10.44
CA THR A 172 -11.69 11.32 11.70
C THR A 172 -11.71 9.80 11.77
N ALA A 173 -12.81 9.17 11.33
CA ALA A 173 -12.90 7.71 11.26
C ALA A 173 -11.91 7.13 10.23
N MET A 174 -11.70 7.80 9.10
CA MET A 174 -10.70 7.40 8.10
C MET A 174 -9.26 7.50 8.63
N VAL A 175 -8.94 8.53 9.43
CA VAL A 175 -7.63 8.63 10.11
C VAL A 175 -7.42 7.47 11.08
N GLY A 176 -8.42 7.17 11.92
CA GLY A 176 -8.34 6.02 12.83
C GLY A 176 -8.20 4.68 12.09
N ALA A 177 -8.96 4.49 11.01
CA ALA A 177 -8.86 3.32 10.16
C ALA A 177 -7.51 3.20 9.45
N ALA A 178 -6.93 4.31 8.97
CA ALA A 178 -5.61 4.33 8.35
C ALA A 178 -4.50 3.94 9.34
N LEU A 179 -4.61 4.33 10.62
CA LEU A 179 -3.69 3.88 11.67
C LEU A 179 -3.81 2.36 11.89
N ILE A 180 -5.02 1.84 11.99
CA ILE A 180 -5.28 0.39 12.13
C ILE A 180 -4.72 -0.37 10.93
N MET A 181 -4.95 0.13 9.72
CA MET A 181 -4.42 -0.45 8.49
C MET A 181 -2.89 -0.43 8.50
N ALA A 182 -2.25 0.69 8.84
CA ALA A 182 -0.79 0.78 8.93
C ALA A 182 -0.20 -0.25 9.90
N VAL A 183 -0.79 -0.39 11.10
CA VAL A 183 -0.40 -1.43 12.07
C VAL A 183 -0.56 -2.82 11.45
N ALA A 184 -1.67 -3.09 10.76
CA ALA A 184 -1.94 -4.40 10.17
C ALA A 184 -0.98 -4.77 9.03
N VAL A 185 -0.66 -3.81 8.14
CA VAL A 185 0.28 -4.06 7.04
C VAL A 185 1.70 -4.25 7.60
N CYS A 186 2.14 -3.43 8.57
CA CYS A 186 3.41 -3.63 9.25
C CYS A 186 3.45 -4.99 10.00
N SER A 187 2.36 -5.38 10.66
CA SER A 187 2.26 -6.67 11.35
C SER A 187 2.41 -7.85 10.38
N MET A 188 1.75 -7.80 9.22
CA MET A 188 1.92 -8.79 8.16
C MET A 188 3.38 -8.88 7.74
N HIS A 189 3.99 -7.72 7.43
CA HIS A 189 5.38 -7.64 6.98
C HIS A 189 6.34 -8.27 7.99
N TYR A 190 6.32 -7.83 9.25
CA TYR A 190 7.26 -8.33 10.26
C TYR A 190 6.99 -9.80 10.60
N THR A 191 5.73 -10.27 10.55
CA THR A 191 5.42 -11.70 10.66
C THR A 191 6.04 -12.49 9.52
N GLY A 192 5.98 -11.98 8.28
CA GLY A 192 6.62 -12.58 7.13
C GLY A 192 8.15 -12.60 7.22
N MET A 193 8.74 -11.53 7.76
CA MET A 193 10.19 -11.46 8.00
C MET A 193 10.68 -12.48 9.03
N LEU A 194 9.87 -12.87 10.02
CA LEU A 194 10.22 -13.96 10.96
C LEU A 194 10.40 -15.32 10.26
N ALA A 195 9.82 -15.49 9.08
CA ALA A 195 9.96 -16.70 8.28
C ALA A 195 11.34 -16.86 7.66
N ILE A 196 12.10 -15.77 7.50
CA ILE A 196 13.34 -15.80 6.72
C ILE A 196 14.45 -16.59 7.44
N ARG A 197 15.18 -17.39 6.66
CA ARG A 197 16.34 -18.15 7.09
C ARG A 197 17.42 -18.03 6.03
N VAL A 198 18.54 -17.41 6.38
CA VAL A 198 19.69 -17.23 5.49
C VAL A 198 20.78 -18.24 5.82
N ARG A 199 21.23 -18.97 4.79
CA ARG A 199 22.40 -19.86 4.85
C ARG A 199 23.45 -19.34 3.88
N LEU A 200 24.47 -18.68 4.42
CA LEU A 200 25.64 -18.26 3.64
C LEU A 200 26.35 -19.51 3.10
N THR A 201 26.62 -19.51 1.79
CA THR A 201 27.28 -20.65 1.11
C THR A 201 28.63 -20.23 0.53
N ASP A 202 28.79 -18.96 0.18
CA ASP A 202 30.06 -18.39 -0.29
C ASP A 202 30.18 -16.92 0.13
N PRO A 203 30.90 -16.60 1.22
CA PRO A 203 31.11 -15.24 1.71
C PRO A 203 31.86 -14.32 0.72
N GLY A 204 32.47 -14.88 -0.34
CA GLY A 204 33.25 -14.13 -1.33
C GLY A 204 32.55 -13.95 -2.69
N ALA A 205 31.37 -14.53 -2.89
CA ALA A 205 30.67 -14.44 -4.16
C ALA A 205 30.19 -13.00 -4.42
N ARG A 206 30.42 -12.49 -5.64
CA ARG A 206 29.84 -11.21 -6.08
C ARG A 206 28.33 -11.36 -6.15
N VAL A 207 27.64 -10.54 -5.35
CA VAL A 207 26.18 -10.42 -5.39
C VAL A 207 25.83 -9.37 -6.44
N GLU A 208 25.01 -9.71 -7.43
CA GLU A 208 24.52 -8.76 -8.44
C GLU A 208 23.24 -8.05 -7.97
N GLY A 209 22.91 -6.91 -8.58
CA GLY A 209 21.71 -6.12 -8.24
C GLY A 209 22.02 -4.75 -7.65
N LEU A 210 20.96 -3.98 -7.38
CA LEU A 210 21.06 -2.64 -6.80
C LEU A 210 21.45 -2.71 -5.34
N GLU A 211 22.29 -1.78 -4.90
CA GLU A 211 22.58 -1.62 -3.49
C GLU A 211 21.36 -1.08 -2.74
N THR A 212 21.26 -1.40 -1.45
CA THR A 212 20.17 -0.94 -0.59
C THR A 212 19.98 0.59 -0.63
N PHE A 213 21.07 1.36 -0.68
CA PHE A 213 21.00 2.81 -0.78
C PHE A 213 20.58 3.30 -2.17
N GLU A 214 20.97 2.60 -3.24
CA GLU A 214 20.54 2.92 -4.60
C GLU A 214 19.04 2.69 -4.79
N LEU A 215 18.44 1.77 -4.03
CA LEU A 215 17.00 1.52 -4.03
C LEU A 215 16.19 2.63 -3.32
N LEU A 216 16.79 3.36 -2.37
CA LEU A 216 16.13 4.45 -1.65
C LEU A 216 15.73 5.62 -2.59
N ALA A 217 16.58 5.96 -3.56
CA ALA A 217 16.32 7.06 -4.49
C ALA A 217 15.05 6.85 -5.33
N PRO A 218 14.86 5.73 -6.06
CA PRO A 218 13.63 5.49 -6.81
C PRO A 218 12.41 5.32 -5.89
N ILE A 219 12.56 4.71 -4.70
CA ILE A 219 11.49 4.65 -3.69
C ILE A 219 11.04 6.06 -3.29
N ALA A 220 11.98 6.96 -2.98
CA ALA A 220 11.69 8.33 -2.60
C ALA A 220 11.04 9.11 -3.75
N ILE A 221 11.52 8.95 -4.99
CA ILE A 221 10.93 9.58 -6.18
C ILE A 221 9.49 9.09 -6.38
N ILE A 222 9.26 7.78 -6.33
CA ILE A 222 7.91 7.20 -6.46
C ILE A 222 7.02 7.72 -5.33
N ALA A 223 7.50 7.76 -4.09
CA ALA A 223 6.75 8.29 -2.95
C ALA A 223 6.36 9.76 -3.19
N CYS A 224 7.30 10.61 -3.61
CA CYS A 224 7.05 12.02 -3.91
C CYS A 224 6.04 12.20 -5.05
N VAL A 225 6.22 11.49 -6.18
CA VAL A 225 5.31 11.54 -7.33
C VAL A 225 3.90 11.10 -6.93
N MET A 226 3.80 10.04 -6.13
CA MET A 226 2.52 9.51 -5.66
C MET A 226 1.85 10.50 -4.70
N ILE A 227 2.56 11.02 -3.70
CA ILE A 227 2.03 12.02 -2.76
C ILE A 227 1.57 13.27 -3.51
N MET A 228 2.38 13.78 -4.43
CA MET A 228 2.07 14.98 -5.20
C MET A 228 0.88 14.77 -6.17
N GLY A 229 0.84 13.63 -6.87
CA GLY A 229 -0.28 13.28 -7.75
C GLY A 229 -1.59 13.10 -6.99
N LEU A 230 -1.53 12.55 -5.78
CA LEU A 230 -2.69 12.36 -4.90
C LEU A 230 -3.17 13.70 -4.30
N ALA A 231 -2.23 14.57 -3.89
CA ALA A 231 -2.56 15.93 -3.45
C ALA A 231 -3.26 16.73 -4.56
N TYR A 232 -2.72 16.69 -5.79
CA TYR A 232 -3.35 17.31 -6.95
C TYR A 232 -4.75 16.75 -7.22
N ALA A 233 -4.95 15.42 -7.13
CA ALA A 233 -6.26 14.80 -7.32
C ALA A 233 -7.28 15.24 -6.26
N THR A 234 -6.86 15.44 -5.01
CA THR A 234 -7.75 15.94 -3.93
C THR A 234 -8.11 17.42 -4.07
N VAL A 235 -7.18 18.25 -4.56
CA VAL A 235 -7.42 19.70 -4.76
C VAL A 235 -8.24 19.94 -6.03
N SER A 236 -7.98 19.20 -7.11
CA SER A 236 -8.74 19.35 -8.36
C SER A 236 -10.16 18.78 -8.30
N SER A 237 -10.50 18.04 -7.25
CA SER A 237 -11.84 17.48 -7.02
C SER A 237 -12.72 18.33 -6.09
N THR A 238 -12.19 19.39 -5.47
CA THR A 238 -13.06 20.43 -4.88
C THR A 238 -13.68 21.22 -6.03
N PRO A 239 -15.02 21.25 -6.17
CA PRO A 239 -15.66 22.15 -7.12
C PRO A 239 -15.19 23.57 -6.77
N SER A 240 -14.69 24.30 -7.76
CA SER A 240 -14.45 25.72 -7.61
C SER A 240 -15.70 26.36 -7.00
N MET A 241 -15.57 27.06 -5.88
CA MET A 241 -16.67 27.85 -5.29
C MET A 241 -17.14 28.99 -6.22
N GLU A 242 -16.54 29.12 -7.40
CA GLU A 242 -16.85 30.09 -8.44
C GLU A 242 -18.02 29.65 -9.35
N GLU A 243 -18.41 28.36 -9.35
CA GLU A 243 -19.61 27.86 -10.05
C GLU A 243 -20.83 27.73 -9.12
N ALA A 244 -20.92 28.52 -8.06
CA ALA A 244 -22.22 28.78 -7.45
C ALA A 244 -23.07 29.54 -8.47
N PRO A 245 -24.25 29.04 -8.90
CA PRO A 245 -25.04 29.73 -9.90
C PRO A 245 -25.48 31.09 -9.36
N ALA A 246 -24.80 32.15 -9.81
CA ALA A 246 -25.10 33.56 -9.52
C ALA A 246 -26.55 33.95 -9.92
N GLY A 247 -27.27 33.08 -10.64
CA GLY A 247 -28.66 33.28 -11.04
C GLY A 247 -29.72 33.00 -9.95
N ALA A 248 -29.38 32.35 -8.83
CA ALA A 248 -30.40 32.01 -7.81
C ALA A 248 -30.82 33.21 -6.95
N HIS A 249 -29.93 34.19 -6.75
CA HIS A 249 -30.24 35.39 -5.96
C HIS A 249 -30.99 36.46 -6.77
N HIS A 250 -30.84 36.48 -8.10
CA HIS A 250 -31.52 37.45 -8.96
C HIS A 250 -32.99 37.08 -9.25
N ARG A 251 -33.34 35.78 -9.32
CA ARG A 251 -34.73 35.34 -9.51
C ARG A 251 -35.65 35.63 -8.31
N ARG A 252 -35.11 35.66 -7.09
CA ARG A 252 -35.92 36.01 -5.90
C ARG A 252 -36.26 37.49 -5.83
N VAL A 253 -35.41 38.38 -6.35
CA VAL A 253 -35.64 39.84 -6.28
C VAL A 253 -36.64 40.31 -7.34
N VAL A 254 -36.74 39.61 -8.47
CA VAL A 254 -37.72 39.96 -9.53
C VAL A 254 -39.11 39.41 -9.23
N ALA A 255 -39.22 38.24 -8.58
CA ALA A 255 -40.51 37.66 -8.19
C ALA A 255 -41.22 38.42 -7.05
N ASP A 256 -40.48 39.24 -6.30
CA ASP A 256 -41.01 40.04 -5.19
C ASP A 256 -41.41 41.47 -5.62
N ARG A 257 -41.35 41.77 -6.93
CA ARG A 257 -41.65 43.09 -7.53
C ARG A 257 -42.72 43.06 -8.62
N THR A 258 -43.46 41.95 -8.75
CA THR A 258 -44.62 41.79 -9.65
C THR A 258 -45.81 41.32 -8.84
#